data_AF-A0A7V8T055-F1
#
_entry.id   AF-A0A7V8T055-F1
#
_cell.length_a   1.000
_cell.length_b   1.000
_cell.length_c   1.000
_cell.angle_alpha   90.00
_cell.angle_beta   90.00
_cell.angle_gamma   90.00
#
_symmetry.space_group_name_H-M   'P 1'
#
loop_
_entity.id
_entity.type
_entity.pdbx_description
1 polymer ?
#
loop_
_entity_poly.entity_id
_entity_poly.type
_entity_poly.pdbx_seq_one_letter_code
_entity_poly.pdbx_strand_id
1 'polypeptide(L)'
;VLGNVDPAAGFFTVQVGAFRDRGNAERLRDRLNPSYSPIFIQQYDAPDGTFYRVRVGKISGEDTARQFGEQLRLREGFTPFVTRLDPETPAGGMR
;
A
#
# COMPACT_ATOMS: atom_id res chain seq x y z
N VAL A 1 -12.36 -26.71 6.08
CA VAL A 1 -11.37 -26.46 5.01
C VAL A 1 -10.64 -25.18 5.35
N LEU A 2 -9.39 -25.28 5.81
CA LEU A 2 -8.54 -24.10 5.96
C LEU A 2 -8.15 -23.72 4.54
N GLY A 3 -8.77 -22.66 4.01
CA GLY A 3 -8.48 -22.19 2.66
C GLY A 3 -6.99 -21.93 2.55
N ASN A 4 -6.33 -22.65 1.65
CA ASN A 4 -4.98 -22.32 1.22
C ASN A 4 -5.03 -20.89 0.70
N VAL A 5 -4.67 -19.92 1.54
CA VAL A 5 -4.34 -18.59 1.08
C VAL A 5 -3.01 -18.75 0.38
N ASP A 6 -3.01 -19.04 -0.92
CA ASP A 6 -1.79 -18.99 -1.69
C ASP A 6 -1.17 -17.61 -1.40
N PRO A 7 0.04 -17.51 -0.80
CA PRO A 7 0.66 -16.21 -0.53
C PRO A 7 0.96 -15.45 -1.84
N ALA A 8 0.90 -16.16 -2.97
CA ALA A 8 0.93 -15.63 -4.32
C ALA A 8 -0.46 -15.15 -4.84
N ALA A 9 -1.57 -15.66 -4.30
CA ALA A 9 -2.92 -15.19 -4.60
C ALA A 9 -3.27 -13.99 -3.71
N GLY A 10 -2.67 -12.86 -4.03
CA GLY A 10 -2.96 -11.61 -3.35
C GLY A 10 -2.41 -10.43 -4.15
N PHE A 11 -3.15 -9.34 -4.12
CA PHE A 11 -2.61 -8.05 -4.54
C PHE A 11 -1.87 -7.44 -3.37
N PHE A 12 -0.72 -6.85 -3.69
CA PHE A 12 0.15 -6.11 -2.79
C PHE A 12 0.28 -4.69 -3.32
N THR A 13 0.63 -3.78 -2.43
CA THR A 13 0.90 -2.38 -2.71
C THR A 13 2.07 -1.94 -1.85
N VAL A 14 2.73 -0.88 -2.26
CA VAL A 14 3.90 -0.37 -1.54
C VAL A 14 3.54 0.96 -0.91
N GLN A 15 3.56 1.01 0.42
CA GLN A 15 3.41 2.25 1.15
C GLN A 15 4.72 3.02 1.11
N VAL A 16 4.70 4.22 0.54
CA VAL A 16 5.89 5.08 0.39
C VAL A 16 5.96 6.20 1.42
N GLY A 17 4.86 6.46 2.13
CA GLY A 17 4.79 7.47 3.19
C GLY A 17 3.51 7.38 4.01
N ALA A 18 3.54 7.94 5.21
CA ALA A 18 2.40 8.10 6.10
C ALA A 18 2.46 9.48 6.76
N PHE A 19 1.42 10.29 6.57
CA PHE A 19 1.37 11.67 7.05
C PHE A 19 0.15 11.89 7.92
N ARG A 20 0.27 12.73 8.95
CA ARG A 20 -0.91 13.20 9.72
C ARG A 20 -1.68 14.30 8.98
N ASP A 21 -0.97 15.06 8.14
CA ASP A 21 -1.56 16.09 7.29
C ASP A 21 -1.92 15.51 5.92
N ARG A 22 -3.17 15.72 5.49
CA ARG A 22 -3.67 15.24 4.20
C ARG A 22 -2.97 15.93 3.03
N GLY A 23 -2.72 17.24 3.14
CA GLY A 23 -2.07 18.02 2.07
C GLY A 23 -0.66 17.52 1.76
N ASN A 24 0.08 17.08 2.76
CA ASN A 24 1.39 16.46 2.57
C ASN A 24 1.30 15.10 1.86
N ALA A 25 0.29 14.29 2.19
CA ALA A 25 0.04 13.02 1.49
C ALA A 25 -0.37 13.26 0.02
N GLU A 26 -1.21 14.27 -0.24
CA GLU A 26 -1.62 14.68 -1.59
C GLU A 26 -0.42 15.17 -2.40
N ARG A 27 0.44 16.02 -1.85
CA ARG A 27 1.68 16.45 -2.52
C ARG A 27 2.58 15.29 -2.90
N LEU A 28 2.77 14.31 -2.00
CA LEU A 28 3.57 13.13 -2.31
C LEU A 28 2.91 12.29 -3.42
N ARG A 29 1.60 12.10 -3.35
CA ARG A 29 0.82 11.40 -4.38
C ARG A 29 1.01 12.08 -5.73
N ASP A 30 0.76 13.37 -5.83
CA ASP A 30 0.83 14.11 -7.09
C ASP A 30 2.25 14.14 -7.69
N ARG A 31 3.29 14.16 -6.83
CA ARG A 31 4.69 14.04 -7.27
C ARG A 31 4.98 12.68 -7.90
N LEU A 32 4.43 11.60 -7.36
CA LEU A 32 4.70 10.23 -7.79
C LEU A 32 3.73 9.71 -8.86
N ASN A 33 2.51 10.26 -8.94
CA ASN A 33 1.49 9.91 -9.91
C ASN A 33 1.96 9.85 -11.39
N PRO A 34 2.79 10.78 -11.90
CA PRO A 34 3.27 10.70 -13.28
C PRO A 34 4.24 9.54 -13.53
N SER A 35 4.95 9.06 -12.51
CA SER A 35 5.96 8.01 -12.63
C SER A 35 5.47 6.64 -12.19
N TYR A 36 4.49 6.60 -11.29
CA TYR A 36 4.02 5.39 -10.64
C TYR A 36 2.49 5.40 -10.54
N SER A 37 1.85 4.45 -11.22
CA SER A 37 0.39 4.30 -11.23
C SER A 37 0.01 2.82 -11.14
N PRO A 38 -1.05 2.45 -10.38
CA PRO A 38 -1.95 3.32 -9.62
C PRO A 38 -1.32 3.82 -8.30
N ILE A 39 -1.61 5.08 -7.92
CA ILE A 39 -1.24 5.64 -6.62
C ILE A 39 -2.48 6.18 -5.91
N PHE A 40 -2.60 5.92 -4.62
CA PHE A 40 -3.75 6.32 -3.83
C PHE A 40 -3.38 6.62 -2.39
N ILE A 41 -4.20 7.43 -1.74
CA ILE A 41 -4.06 7.78 -0.33
C ILE A 41 -5.12 6.98 0.41
N GLN A 42 -4.68 6.18 1.36
CA GLN A 42 -5.56 5.48 2.28
C GLN A 42 -5.58 6.22 3.61
N GLN A 43 -6.77 6.62 4.04
CA GLN A 43 -6.98 7.07 5.41
C GLN A 43 -6.96 5.87 6.35
N TYR A 44 -6.20 5.99 7.44
CA TYR A 44 -6.08 5.00 8.49
C TYR A 44 -6.27 5.70 9.83
N ASP A 45 -7.40 5.45 10.47
CA ASP A 45 -7.69 5.94 11.81
C ASP A 45 -6.98 5.06 12.83
N ALA A 46 -5.97 5.63 13.49
CA ALA A 46 -5.24 5.00 14.57
C ALA A 46 -5.69 5.55 15.93
N PRO A 47 -5.42 4.87 17.05
CA PRO A 47 -5.70 5.38 18.39
C PRO A 47 -5.03 6.73 18.67
N ASP A 48 -3.90 6.99 18.00
CA ASP A 48 -3.08 8.19 18.12
C ASP A 48 -3.50 9.33 17.14
N GLY A 49 -4.53 9.08 16.31
CA GLY A 49 -5.06 10.01 15.32
C GLY A 49 -5.15 9.45 13.91
N THR A 50 -5.70 10.24 13.00
CA THR A 50 -5.85 9.86 11.59
C THR A 50 -4.52 10.00 10.83
N PHE A 51 -4.16 8.97 10.08
CA PHE A 51 -3.00 8.96 9.19
C PHE A 51 -3.43 8.79 7.74
N TYR A 52 -2.78 9.52 6.85
CA TYR A 52 -2.93 9.46 5.41
C TYR A 52 -1.72 8.72 4.83
N ARG A 53 -1.92 7.45 4.49
CA ARG A 53 -0.90 6.55 3.97
C ARG A 53 -0.90 6.58 2.45
N VAL A 54 0.22 6.98 1.85
CA VAL A 54 0.37 7.02 0.40
C VAL A 54 0.88 5.66 -0.06
N ARG A 55 0.10 5.00 -0.92
CA ARG A 55 0.35 3.65 -1.42
C ARG A 55 0.44 3.65 -2.93
N VAL A 56 1.40 2.89 -3.45
CA VAL A 56 1.81 2.88 -4.86
C VAL A 56 1.76 1.46 -5.39
N GLY A 57 1.16 1.31 -6.57
CA GLY A 57 1.05 0.07 -7.30
C GLY A 57 -0.06 -0.84 -6.79
N LYS A 58 -0.57 -1.66 -7.71
CA LYS A 58 -1.35 -2.87 -7.44
C LYS A 58 -0.59 -4.01 -8.08
N ILE A 59 0.10 -4.80 -7.27
CA ILE A 59 1.12 -5.76 -7.71
C ILE A 59 0.68 -7.16 -7.29
N SER A 60 0.59 -8.08 -8.24
CA SER A 60 0.30 -9.47 -7.92
C SER A 60 1.58 -10.15 -7.43
N GLY A 61 1.52 -10.74 -6.24
CA GLY A 61 2.66 -11.43 -5.63
C GLY A 61 3.58 -10.54 -4.79
N GLU A 62 4.03 -11.09 -3.68
CA GLU A 62 4.85 -10.39 -2.68
C GLU A 62 6.25 -10.04 -3.22
N ASP A 63 6.91 -10.99 -3.89
CA ASP A 63 8.27 -10.78 -4.41
C ASP A 63 8.36 -9.66 -5.45
N THR A 64 7.36 -9.54 -6.32
CA THR A 64 7.30 -8.43 -7.28
C THR A 64 7.08 -7.10 -6.55
N ALA A 65 6.25 -7.08 -5.51
CA ALA A 65 6.04 -5.88 -4.70
C ALA A 65 7.28 -5.49 -3.89
N ARG A 66 8.03 -6.47 -3.38
CA ARG A 66 9.32 -6.26 -2.71
C ARG A 66 10.36 -5.65 -3.65
N GLN A 67 10.49 -6.18 -4.86
CA GLN A 67 11.38 -5.61 -5.88
C GLN A 67 10.99 -4.17 -6.25
N PHE A 68 9.69 -3.91 -6.41
CA PHE A 68 9.18 -2.56 -6.68
C PHE A 68 9.46 -1.60 -5.51
N GLY A 69 9.31 -2.06 -4.27
CA GLY A 69 9.71 -1.32 -3.08
C GLY A 69 11.21 -0.97 -3.11
N GLU A 70 12.09 -1.94 -3.35
CA GLU A 70 13.52 -1.66 -3.43
C GLU A 70 13.88 -0.66 -4.54
N GLN A 71 13.19 -0.71 -5.69
CA GLN A 71 13.36 0.30 -6.74
C GLN A 71 12.96 1.71 -6.28
N LEU A 72 11.83 1.84 -5.57
CA LEU A 72 11.39 3.12 -5.00
C LEU A 72 12.38 3.64 -3.95
N ARG A 73 12.96 2.75 -3.13
CA ARG A 73 14.00 3.10 -2.16
C ARG A 73 15.24 3.66 -2.85
N LEU A 74 15.71 3.00 -3.91
CA LEU A 74 16.90 3.41 -4.64
C LEU A 74 16.71 4.69 -5.46
N ARG A 75 15.53 4.89 -6.05
CA ARG A 75 15.24 6.05 -6.92
C ARG A 75 14.84 7.29 -6.15
N GLU A 76 13.96 7.14 -5.17
CA GLU A 76 13.34 8.28 -4.49
C GLU A 76 13.90 8.49 -3.07
N GLY A 77 14.64 7.52 -2.52
CA GLY A 77 15.16 7.58 -1.16
C GLY A 77 14.11 7.34 -0.06
N PHE A 78 12.92 6.85 -0.41
CA PHE A 78 11.89 6.52 0.56
C PHE A 78 12.20 5.22 1.32
N THR A 79 11.46 4.96 2.39
CA THR A 79 11.41 3.68 3.10
C THR A 79 10.11 2.94 2.77
N PRO A 80 10.02 2.35 1.56
CA PRO A 80 8.82 1.68 1.12
C PRO A 80 8.53 0.45 1.96
N PHE A 81 7.26 0.26 2.28
CA PHE A 81 6.78 -0.89 3.02
C PHE A 81 5.77 -1.67 2.15
N VAL A 82 6.08 -2.92 1.84
CA VAL A 82 5.16 -3.80 1.10
C VAL A 82 4.01 -4.19 2.02
N THR A 83 2.79 -3.98 1.58
CA THR A 83 1.59 -4.34 2.32
C THR A 83 0.60 -5.02 1.40
N ARG A 84 -0.16 -5.98 1.95
CA ARG A 84 -1.23 -6.64 1.19
C ARG A 84 -2.33 -5.62 0.90
N LEU A 85 -2.64 -5.45 -0.38
CA LEU A 85 -3.73 -4.60 -0.84
C LEU A 85 -5.08 -5.27 -0.65
N ASP A 86 -5.12 -6.59 -0.70
CA ASP A 86 -6.32 -7.37 -0.40
C ASP A 86 -6.59 -7.32 1.11
N PRO A 87 -7.59 -6.56 1.60
CA PRO A 87 -8.24 -7.03 2.81
C PRO A 87 -8.88 -8.33 2.38
N GLU A 88 -8.41 -9.45 2.93
CA GLU A 88 -9.32 -10.55 3.14
C GLU A 88 -10.58 -9.92 3.71
N THR A 89 -11.64 -9.82 2.89
CA THR A 89 -12.96 -9.60 3.45
C THR A 89 -13.13 -10.85 4.29
N PRO A 90 -13.18 -10.78 5.64
CA PRO A 90 -13.70 -11.92 6.34
C PRO A 90 -15.11 -12.10 5.78
N ALA A 91 -15.29 -13.08 4.90
CA ALA A 91 -16.58 -13.61 4.54
C ALA A 91 -17.12 -14.26 5.82
N GLY A 92 -17.56 -13.41 6.74
CA GLY A 92 -17.96 -13.68 8.10
C GLY A 92 -19.04 -12.69 8.52
N GLY A 93 -19.88 -12.28 7.57
CA GLY A 93 -21.20 -11.73 7.85
C GLY A 93 -22.19 -12.89 7.94
N MET A 94 -22.34 -13.39 9.16
CA MET A 94 -23.31 -14.39 9.60
C MET A 94 -24.70 -14.17 8.97
N ARG A 95 -25.27 -15.19 8.32
CA ARG A 95 -26.71 -15.47 8.29
C ARG A 95 -26.92 -16.98 8.26
#